data_AF-A0A2V9R3E5-F1
#
_entry.id   AF-A0A2V9R3E5-F1
#
_cell.length_a   1.000
_cell.length_b   1.000
_cell.length_c   1.000
_cell.angle_alpha   90.00
_cell.angle_beta   90.00
_cell.angle_gamma   90.00
#
_symmetry.space_group_name_H-M   'P 1'
#
loop_
_entity.id
_entity.type
_entity.pdbx_description
1 polymer ?
#
loop_
_entity_poly.entity_id
_entity_poly.type
_entity_poly.pdbx_seq_one_letter_code
_entity_poly.pdbx_strand_id
1 'polypeptide(L)'
;IVPVGNPDGRARCSEDSWVGADPQVHERVGMGTRADGTNYVWPMVKRFHPMQGARVGELGSYFNDHGINLMHDDWFEPMAAETQAYLRLAQDESPDFIVSLHSHNSRPSVEPTAYVPRTVKETIRTFANRLYARYRTAGLPAREGGPEPEEDGATFPPPSFNLASALHHACGGAAFVHECPSGVKEGPPVTHEQILAIEMLLYEELFQFAVQRPVRWL
;
A
#
# COMPACT_ATOMS: atom_id res chain seq x y z
N ILE A 1 -11.33 10.86 -2.05
CA ILE A 1 -11.06 9.42 -2.32
C ILE A 1 -10.70 9.30 -3.79
N VAL A 2 -9.51 8.77 -4.10
CA VAL A 2 -9.12 8.46 -5.48
C VAL A 2 -9.48 6.99 -5.73
N PRO A 3 -10.38 6.67 -6.68
CA PRO A 3 -10.92 5.32 -6.81
C PRO A 3 -9.90 4.30 -7.33
N VAL A 4 -9.00 4.72 -8.23
CA VAL A 4 -7.95 3.87 -8.79
C VAL A 4 -6.70 4.71 -8.95
N GLY A 5 -5.64 4.34 -8.23
CA GLY A 5 -4.36 5.04 -8.29
C GLY A 5 -3.51 4.66 -9.51
N ASN A 6 -3.50 3.38 -9.88
CA ASN A 6 -2.80 2.89 -11.06
C ASN A 6 -3.82 2.45 -12.12
N PRO A 7 -4.35 3.37 -12.94
CA PRO A 7 -5.38 3.05 -13.93
C PRO A 7 -4.88 2.03 -14.98
N ASP A 8 -3.63 2.18 -15.42
CA ASP A 8 -2.98 1.26 -16.38
C ASP A 8 -2.88 -0.16 -15.82
N GLY A 9 -2.40 -0.27 -14.58
CA GLY A 9 -2.32 -1.53 -13.86
C GLY A 9 -3.70 -2.17 -13.68
N ARG A 10 -4.71 -1.39 -13.29
CA ARG A 10 -6.08 -1.89 -13.17
C ARG A 10 -6.64 -2.38 -14.51
N ALA A 11 -6.38 -1.66 -15.61
CA ALA A 11 -6.81 -2.04 -16.95
C ALA A 11 -6.16 -3.34 -17.43
N ARG A 12 -4.93 -3.62 -17.02
CA ARG A 12 -4.24 -4.90 -17.25
C ARG A 12 -4.73 -6.06 -16.38
N CYS A 13 -5.23 -5.77 -15.19
CA CYS A 13 -5.65 -6.82 -14.25
C CYS A 13 -6.92 -7.51 -14.77
N SER A 14 -6.78 -8.77 -15.20
CA SER A 14 -7.89 -9.60 -15.70
C SER A 14 -8.83 -10.09 -14.60
N GLU A 15 -8.36 -10.07 -13.34
CA GLU A 15 -9.12 -10.64 -12.22
C GLU A 15 -9.99 -9.58 -11.55
N ASP A 16 -11.23 -9.98 -11.25
CA ASP A 16 -12.16 -9.19 -10.43
C ASP A 16 -11.97 -9.45 -8.93
N SER A 17 -11.38 -10.59 -8.57
CA SER A 17 -11.11 -10.95 -7.18
C SER A 17 -9.99 -11.97 -7.06
N TRP A 18 -9.25 -11.87 -5.96
CA TRP A 18 -8.20 -12.81 -5.59
C TRP A 18 -8.65 -13.91 -4.61
N VAL A 19 -9.91 -13.86 -4.15
CA VAL A 19 -10.45 -14.85 -3.20
C VAL A 19 -10.43 -16.24 -3.83
N GLY A 20 -9.65 -17.14 -3.24
CA GLY A 20 -9.46 -18.51 -3.71
C GLY A 20 -8.60 -18.63 -4.97
N ALA A 21 -7.99 -17.53 -5.44
CA ALA A 21 -7.11 -17.55 -6.60
C ALA A 21 -5.83 -18.35 -6.32
N ASP A 22 -5.24 -18.87 -7.39
CA ASP A 22 -3.96 -19.57 -7.34
C ASP A 22 -2.80 -18.56 -7.13
N PRO A 23 -1.83 -18.82 -6.22
CA PRO A 23 -0.73 -17.89 -5.96
C PRO A 23 0.10 -17.59 -7.21
N GLN A 24 0.31 -18.56 -8.10
CA GLN A 24 1.09 -18.34 -9.33
C GLN A 24 0.33 -17.46 -10.32
N VAL A 25 -1.01 -17.53 -10.34
CA VAL A 25 -1.83 -16.63 -11.16
C VAL A 25 -1.76 -15.21 -10.59
N HIS A 26 -1.88 -15.07 -9.27
CA HIS A 26 -1.74 -13.79 -8.58
C HIS A 26 -0.39 -13.12 -8.87
N GLU A 27 0.72 -13.88 -8.77
CA GLU A 27 2.05 -13.38 -9.11
C GLU A 27 2.18 -13.02 -10.59
N ARG A 28 1.71 -13.88 -11.51
CA ARG A 28 1.79 -13.62 -12.95
C ARG A 28 1.07 -12.33 -13.33
N VAL A 29 -0.19 -12.18 -12.91
CA VAL A 29 -1.02 -11.02 -13.26
C VAL A 29 -0.53 -9.77 -12.53
N GLY A 30 -0.18 -9.89 -11.24
CA GLY A 30 0.31 -8.77 -10.44
C GLY A 30 1.69 -8.30 -10.88
N MET A 31 2.68 -9.19 -10.90
CA MET A 31 4.09 -8.84 -11.05
C MET A 31 4.59 -8.97 -12.49
N GLY A 32 3.89 -9.72 -13.34
CA GLY A 32 4.28 -10.00 -14.71
C GLY A 32 5.22 -11.20 -14.84
N THR A 33 5.72 -11.42 -16.05
CA THR A 33 6.60 -12.54 -16.39
C THR A 33 7.93 -12.06 -16.94
N ARG A 34 8.93 -12.93 -16.82
CA ARG A 34 10.21 -12.83 -17.50
C ARG A 34 10.06 -13.23 -18.96
N ALA A 35 11.08 -12.92 -19.76
CA ALA A 35 11.13 -13.30 -21.17
C ALA A 35 11.04 -14.82 -21.43
N ASP A 36 11.40 -15.65 -20.46
CA ASP A 36 11.26 -17.12 -20.53
C ASP A 36 9.88 -17.64 -20.08
N GLY A 37 8.94 -16.75 -19.77
CA GLY A 37 7.58 -17.07 -19.32
C GLY A 37 7.46 -17.36 -17.82
N THR A 38 8.55 -17.38 -17.06
CA THR A 38 8.48 -17.57 -15.59
C THR A 38 8.05 -16.28 -14.89
N ASN A 39 7.34 -16.40 -13.76
CA ASN A 39 6.86 -15.22 -13.03
C ASN A 39 8.00 -14.42 -12.40
N TYR A 40 7.81 -13.10 -12.31
CA TYR A 40 8.47 -12.34 -11.26
C TYR A 40 7.79 -12.63 -9.91
N VAL A 41 8.58 -12.64 -8.84
CA VAL A 41 8.12 -13.00 -7.49
C VAL A 41 8.50 -11.94 -6.47
N TRP A 42 7.69 -11.81 -5.43
CA TRP A 42 7.96 -10.88 -4.32
C TRP A 42 9.01 -11.47 -3.36
N PRO A 43 9.88 -10.65 -2.73
CA PRO A 43 10.07 -9.22 -2.94
C PRO A 43 11.01 -8.91 -4.11
N MET A 44 11.55 -9.93 -4.75
CA MET A 44 12.65 -9.81 -5.72
C MET A 44 12.31 -9.00 -6.97
N VAL A 45 11.04 -8.94 -7.36
CA VAL A 45 10.53 -8.09 -8.44
C VAL A 45 10.94 -6.62 -8.26
N LYS A 46 11.04 -6.13 -7.01
CA LYS A 46 11.40 -4.74 -6.71
C LYS A 46 12.84 -4.36 -7.10
N ARG A 47 13.70 -5.34 -7.41
CA ARG A 47 15.05 -5.08 -7.94
C ARG A 47 15.06 -4.69 -9.42
N PHE A 48 13.94 -4.86 -10.10
CA PHE A 48 13.75 -4.48 -11.51
C PHE A 48 12.81 -3.29 -11.58
N HIS A 49 13.37 -2.11 -11.79
CA HIS A 49 12.62 -0.88 -11.95
C HIS A 49 13.43 0.08 -12.84
N PRO A 50 12.83 0.65 -13.91
CA PRO A 50 11.50 0.33 -14.44
C PRO A 50 11.43 -1.10 -15.00
N MET A 51 10.23 -1.70 -14.99
CA MET A 51 9.94 -3.01 -15.58
C MET A 51 9.81 -2.92 -17.09
N GLN A 52 10.93 -2.75 -17.79
CA GLN A 52 10.99 -2.62 -19.24
C GLN A 52 12.12 -3.45 -19.86
N GLY A 53 12.09 -3.52 -21.20
CA GLY A 53 13.15 -4.09 -22.02
C GLY A 53 13.06 -5.62 -22.16
N ALA A 54 14.09 -6.19 -22.78
CA ALA A 54 14.10 -7.59 -23.25
C ALA A 54 13.99 -8.66 -22.14
N ARG A 55 13.98 -8.26 -20.87
CA ARG A 55 13.86 -9.17 -19.72
C ARG A 55 12.41 -9.34 -19.25
N VAL A 56 11.51 -8.47 -19.69
CA VAL A 56 10.08 -8.53 -19.37
C VAL A 56 9.38 -9.26 -20.51
N GLY A 57 8.69 -10.34 -20.18
CA GLY A 57 7.81 -11.05 -21.11
C GLY A 57 6.46 -10.34 -21.18
N GLU A 58 5.73 -10.38 -20.07
CA GLU A 58 4.47 -9.69 -19.86
C GLU A 58 4.58 -8.73 -18.69
N LEU A 59 4.09 -7.51 -18.84
CA LEU A 59 4.06 -6.52 -17.76
C LEU A 59 2.86 -6.77 -16.85
N GLY A 60 3.10 -6.87 -15.54
CA GLY A 60 2.04 -7.06 -14.55
C GLY A 60 1.25 -5.79 -14.24
N SER A 61 0.15 -5.95 -13.49
CA SER A 61 -0.70 -4.85 -13.02
C SER A 61 -0.10 -4.02 -11.89
N TYR A 62 1.01 -4.45 -11.29
CA TYR A 62 1.70 -3.73 -10.22
C TYR A 62 2.43 -2.47 -10.72
N PHE A 63 2.61 -2.34 -12.04
CA PHE A 63 3.30 -1.24 -12.70
C PHE A 63 2.32 -0.44 -13.58
N ASN A 64 2.64 0.81 -13.91
CA ASN A 64 1.95 1.55 -15.00
C ASN A 64 2.52 1.17 -16.38
N ASP A 65 2.03 1.76 -17.48
CA ASP A 65 2.49 1.46 -18.86
C ASP A 65 3.98 1.73 -19.08
N HIS A 66 4.55 2.63 -18.27
CA HIS A 66 5.98 2.92 -18.27
C HIS A 66 6.78 1.96 -17.38
N GLY A 67 6.19 0.87 -16.89
CA GLY A 67 6.87 -0.11 -16.05
C GLY A 67 7.24 0.44 -14.66
N ILE A 68 6.62 1.53 -14.23
CA ILE A 68 6.88 2.17 -12.93
C ILE A 68 5.97 1.58 -11.88
N ASN A 69 6.56 1.11 -10.79
CA ASN A 69 5.83 0.83 -9.56
C ASN A 69 5.64 2.15 -8.81
N LEU A 70 4.42 2.68 -8.80
CA LEU A 70 4.12 3.99 -8.21
C LEU A 70 4.41 4.08 -6.70
N MET A 71 4.53 2.95 -5.99
CA MET A 71 4.94 2.95 -4.58
C MET A 71 6.44 3.19 -4.38
N HIS A 72 7.23 3.00 -5.43
CA HIS A 72 8.69 3.03 -5.43
C HIS A 72 9.24 3.81 -6.64
N ASP A 73 8.50 4.82 -7.10
CA ASP A 73 8.91 5.70 -8.20
C ASP A 73 10.07 6.63 -7.79
N ASP A 74 10.60 7.38 -8.74
CA ASP A 74 11.44 8.55 -8.47
C ASP A 74 10.56 9.70 -7.91
N TRP A 75 11.02 10.36 -6.85
CA TRP A 75 10.28 11.44 -6.17
C TRP A 75 10.75 12.84 -6.56
N PHE A 76 11.78 12.94 -7.42
CA PHE A 76 12.41 14.21 -7.79
C PHE A 76 12.15 14.57 -9.25
N GLU A 77 12.93 14.07 -10.20
CA GLU A 77 12.71 14.29 -11.63
C GLU A 77 13.56 13.35 -12.51
N PRO A 78 12.98 12.66 -13.52
CA PRO A 78 11.55 12.61 -13.84
C PRO A 78 10.79 11.55 -13.01
N MET A 79 9.61 11.92 -12.50
CA MET A 79 8.65 10.99 -11.90
C MET A 79 7.54 10.64 -12.90
N ALA A 80 6.80 9.54 -12.65
CA ALA A 80 5.60 9.22 -13.42
C ALA A 80 4.51 10.30 -13.25
N ALA A 81 3.66 10.45 -14.25
CA ALA A 81 2.59 11.45 -14.24
C ALA A 81 1.60 11.23 -13.08
N GLU A 82 1.34 9.98 -12.72
CA GLU A 82 0.48 9.58 -11.60
C GLU A 82 1.12 9.98 -10.27
N THR A 83 2.43 9.75 -10.11
CA THR A 83 3.19 10.19 -8.94
C THR A 83 3.12 11.71 -8.79
N GLN A 84 3.35 12.46 -9.88
CA GLN A 84 3.21 13.91 -9.89
C GLN A 84 1.81 14.36 -9.47
N ALA A 85 0.77 13.68 -9.98
CA ALA A 85 -0.61 13.99 -9.64
C ALA A 85 -0.92 13.77 -8.15
N TYR A 86 -0.41 12.70 -7.54
CA TYR A 86 -0.58 12.46 -6.11
C TYR A 86 0.08 13.52 -5.25
N LEU A 87 1.34 13.84 -5.54
CA LEU A 87 2.09 14.83 -4.75
C LEU A 87 1.44 16.21 -4.85
N ARG A 88 0.98 16.58 -6.06
CA ARG A 88 0.23 17.82 -6.26
C ARG A 88 -1.10 17.82 -5.50
N LEU A 89 -1.88 16.73 -5.59
CA LEU A 89 -3.14 16.63 -4.85
C LEU A 89 -2.93 16.74 -3.34
N ALA A 90 -1.88 16.10 -2.81
CA ALA A 90 -1.54 16.18 -1.40
C ALA A 90 -1.16 17.61 -0.98
N GLN A 91 -0.44 18.34 -1.82
CA GLN A 91 -0.11 19.76 -1.58
C GLN A 91 -1.35 20.64 -1.62
N ASP A 92 -2.19 20.49 -2.66
CA ASP A 92 -3.37 21.33 -2.89
C ASP A 92 -4.44 21.12 -1.79
N GLU A 93 -4.67 19.88 -1.36
CA GLU A 93 -5.71 19.53 -0.37
C GLU A 93 -5.22 19.50 1.07
N SER A 94 -3.91 19.29 1.29
CA SER A 94 -3.27 19.22 2.62
C SER A 94 -4.02 18.36 3.66
N PRO A 95 -4.34 17.08 3.35
CA PRO A 95 -5.12 16.23 4.25
C PRO A 95 -4.36 15.85 5.52
N ASP A 96 -5.09 15.75 6.65
CA ASP A 96 -4.52 15.25 7.93
C ASP A 96 -4.00 13.80 7.82
N PHE A 97 -4.70 12.96 7.04
CA PHE A 97 -4.40 11.54 6.87
C PHE A 97 -4.47 11.13 5.40
N ILE A 98 -3.52 10.30 4.96
CA ILE A 98 -3.48 9.75 3.61
C ILE A 98 -3.29 8.24 3.69
N VAL A 99 -4.18 7.47 3.08
CA VAL A 99 -4.11 6.00 3.10
C VAL A 99 -3.96 5.47 1.69
N SER A 100 -2.85 4.80 1.42
CA SER A 100 -2.68 4.00 0.20
C SER A 100 -3.26 2.61 0.43
N LEU A 101 -4.29 2.24 -0.33
CA LEU A 101 -4.99 0.97 -0.18
C LEU A 101 -4.33 -0.09 -1.04
N HIS A 102 -3.86 -1.14 -0.39
CA HIS A 102 -3.14 -2.26 -0.99
C HIS A 102 -3.80 -3.59 -0.63
N SER A 103 -3.30 -4.67 -1.24
CA SER A 103 -3.60 -6.01 -0.76
C SER A 103 -2.37 -6.90 -0.70
N HIS A 104 -2.40 -7.85 0.23
CA HIS A 104 -1.36 -8.84 0.46
C HIS A 104 -1.93 -10.20 0.87
N ASN A 105 -1.07 -11.20 1.05
CA ASN A 105 -1.46 -12.54 1.46
C ASN A 105 -1.31 -12.77 2.99
N SER A 106 -1.77 -11.83 3.81
CA SER A 106 -1.69 -11.90 5.27
C SER A 106 -2.87 -11.20 5.96
N ARG A 107 -2.90 -11.20 7.30
CA ARG A 107 -3.91 -10.47 8.09
C ARG A 107 -3.85 -8.98 7.75
N PRO A 108 -4.97 -8.24 7.81
CA PRO A 108 -4.98 -6.83 7.46
C PRO A 108 -3.95 -6.06 8.31
N SER A 109 -3.21 -5.15 7.68
CA SER A 109 -2.28 -4.28 8.39
C SER A 109 -2.28 -2.84 7.93
N VAL A 110 -1.96 -1.96 8.88
CA VAL A 110 -1.36 -0.66 8.68
C VAL A 110 0.15 -0.83 8.74
N GLU A 111 0.84 -0.48 7.66
CA GLU A 111 2.29 -0.56 7.55
C GLU A 111 2.97 0.68 8.14
N PRO A 112 4.21 0.57 8.66
CA PRO A 112 4.98 1.71 9.11
C PRO A 112 5.35 2.65 7.95
N THR A 113 5.39 3.94 8.23
CA THR A 113 5.93 4.94 7.30
C THR A 113 7.34 5.34 7.75
N ALA A 114 8.31 5.15 6.86
CA ALA A 114 9.71 5.45 7.13
C ALA A 114 10.04 6.93 6.82
N TYR A 115 11.09 7.44 7.45
CA TYR A 115 11.65 8.78 7.28
C TYR A 115 10.67 9.90 7.60
N VAL A 116 9.81 9.68 8.59
CA VAL A 116 8.85 10.67 9.12
C VAL A 116 9.10 10.88 10.61
N PRO A 117 8.67 12.01 11.21
CA PRO A 117 8.82 12.25 12.63
C PRO A 117 8.25 11.12 13.49
N ARG A 118 8.88 10.84 14.65
CA ARG A 118 8.40 9.81 15.59
C ARG A 118 6.93 10.00 15.99
N THR A 119 6.49 11.25 16.16
CA THR A 119 5.09 11.59 16.49
C THR A 119 4.10 11.14 15.42
N VAL A 120 4.50 11.13 14.14
CA VAL A 120 3.69 10.59 13.03
C VAL A 120 3.60 9.08 13.15
N LYS A 121 4.73 8.39 13.42
CA LYS A 121 4.75 6.94 13.64
C LYS A 121 3.87 6.51 14.82
N GLU A 122 3.93 7.25 15.93
CA GLU A 122 3.09 7.03 17.11
C GLU A 122 1.59 7.26 16.81
N THR A 123 1.28 8.25 15.97
CA THR A 123 -0.09 8.50 15.50
C THR A 123 -0.59 7.33 14.67
N ILE A 124 0.20 6.85 13.69
CA ILE A 124 -0.11 5.69 12.86
C ILE A 124 -0.33 4.43 13.73
N ARG A 125 0.56 4.18 14.70
CA ARG A 125 0.41 3.05 15.64
C ARG A 125 -0.88 3.15 16.46
N THR A 126 -1.20 4.35 16.95
CA THR A 126 -2.40 4.58 17.76
C THR A 126 -3.67 4.34 16.96
N PHE A 127 -3.70 4.80 15.71
CA PHE A 127 -4.77 4.49 14.76
C PHE A 127 -4.88 2.99 14.51
N ALA A 128 -3.78 2.32 14.15
CA ALA A 128 -3.75 0.90 13.85
C ALA A 128 -4.25 0.04 15.04
N ASN A 129 -3.85 0.37 16.27
CA ASN A 129 -4.30 -0.33 17.47
C ASN A 129 -5.83 -0.25 17.65
N ARG A 130 -6.43 0.92 17.40
CA ARG A 130 -7.89 1.11 17.46
C ARG A 130 -8.60 0.32 16.37
N LEU A 131 -8.09 0.41 15.14
CA LEU A 131 -8.63 -0.34 14.01
C LEU A 131 -8.60 -1.86 14.25
N TYR A 132 -7.48 -2.39 14.72
CA TYR A 132 -7.37 -3.83 15.00
C TYR A 132 -8.24 -4.28 16.17
N ALA A 133 -8.46 -3.42 17.17
CA ALA A 133 -9.43 -3.72 18.23
C ALA A 133 -10.85 -3.87 17.65
N ARG A 134 -11.24 -3.00 16.71
CA ARG A 134 -12.54 -3.10 16.02
C ARG A 134 -12.65 -4.36 15.17
N TYR A 135 -11.61 -4.70 14.41
CA TYR A 135 -11.59 -5.96 13.65
C TYR A 135 -11.81 -7.16 14.59
N ARG A 136 -11.12 -7.22 15.74
CA ARG A 136 -11.33 -8.30 16.72
C ARG A 136 -12.74 -8.31 17.28
N THR A 137 -13.30 -7.15 17.65
CA THR A 137 -14.69 -7.04 18.12
C THR A 137 -15.69 -7.53 17.07
N ALA A 138 -15.41 -7.30 15.78
CA ALA A 138 -16.22 -7.76 14.67
C ALA A 138 -15.96 -9.24 14.26
N GLY A 139 -15.07 -9.95 14.95
CA GLY A 139 -14.70 -11.32 14.60
C GLY A 139 -13.88 -11.45 13.31
N LEU A 140 -13.24 -10.37 12.85
CA LEU A 140 -12.42 -10.33 11.65
C LEU A 140 -10.95 -10.61 11.96
N PRO A 141 -10.15 -11.09 10.99
CA PRO A 141 -8.70 -11.20 11.13
C PRO A 141 -8.08 -9.86 11.51
N ALA A 142 -7.15 -9.86 12.47
CA ALA A 142 -6.47 -8.67 12.94
C ALA A 142 -5.06 -9.00 13.42
N ARG A 143 -4.14 -8.04 13.35
CA ARG A 143 -2.86 -8.13 14.05
C ARG A 143 -3.03 -7.85 15.54
N GLU A 144 -2.02 -8.21 16.33
CA GLU A 144 -2.04 -7.97 17.78
C GLU A 144 -1.91 -6.48 18.10
N GLY A 145 -0.98 -5.80 17.44
CA GLY A 145 -0.74 -4.36 17.58
C GLY A 145 -0.27 -3.72 16.27
N GLY A 146 -0.37 -2.39 16.23
CA GLY A 146 0.14 -1.51 15.18
C GLY A 146 1.66 -1.53 15.06
N PRO A 147 2.21 -0.93 14.00
CA PRO A 147 3.65 -0.90 13.77
C PRO A 147 4.37 -0.16 14.90
N GLU A 148 5.53 -0.67 15.31
CA GLU A 148 6.36 -0.02 16.34
C GLU A 148 7.05 1.25 15.78
N PRO A 149 7.13 2.35 16.56
CA PRO A 149 7.74 3.60 16.13
C PRO A 149 9.27 3.55 16.28
N GLU A 150 9.91 2.78 15.40
CA GLU A 150 11.35 2.55 15.40
C GLU A 150 12.14 3.71 14.74
N GLU A 151 13.45 3.75 15.00
CA GLU A 151 14.38 4.65 14.32
C GLU A 151 14.71 4.11 12.93
N ASP A 152 14.57 4.95 11.89
CA ASP A 152 14.88 4.52 10.52
C ASP A 152 16.39 4.50 10.31
N GLY A 153 16.89 3.44 9.67
CA GLY A 153 18.31 3.33 9.33
C GLY A 153 19.23 2.94 10.47
N ALA A 154 18.68 2.57 11.64
CA ALA A 154 19.46 1.98 12.73
C ALA A 154 20.11 0.62 12.35
N THR A 155 19.54 -0.07 11.35
CA THR A 155 20.05 -1.34 10.82
C THR A 155 20.13 -1.32 9.29
N PHE A 156 20.98 -2.19 8.71
CA PHE A 156 21.13 -2.35 7.27
C PHE A 156 20.45 -3.64 6.76
N PRO A 157 19.74 -3.60 5.61
CA PRO A 157 19.44 -2.41 4.81
C PRO A 157 18.42 -1.50 5.50
N PRO A 158 18.51 -0.17 5.31
CA PRO A 158 17.52 0.74 5.87
C PRO A 158 16.16 0.55 5.17
N PRO A 159 15.04 0.99 5.79
CA PRO A 159 13.73 0.93 5.14
C PRO A 159 13.70 1.76 3.85
N SER A 160 12.84 1.42 2.89
CA SER A 160 12.71 2.18 1.65
C SER A 160 11.97 3.51 1.88
N PHE A 161 12.44 4.60 1.29
CA PHE A 161 11.63 5.81 1.12
C PHE A 161 10.62 5.56 -0.01
N ASN A 162 9.33 5.50 0.32
CA ASN A 162 8.26 5.09 -0.60
C ASN A 162 7.19 6.19 -0.75
N LEU A 163 6.11 5.90 -1.49
CA LEU A 163 5.04 6.88 -1.74
C LEU A 163 4.44 7.47 -0.45
N ALA A 164 4.28 6.67 0.61
CA ALA A 164 3.76 7.17 1.89
C ALA A 164 4.74 8.18 2.53
N SER A 165 6.05 7.90 2.48
CA SER A 165 7.08 8.88 2.88
C SER A 165 6.98 10.15 2.04
N ALA A 166 6.93 10.03 0.71
CA ALA A 166 6.86 11.18 -0.21
C ALA A 166 5.62 12.05 0.05
N LEU A 167 4.45 11.43 0.23
CA LEU A 167 3.19 12.13 0.53
C LEU A 167 3.24 12.86 1.87
N HIS A 168 3.83 12.25 2.90
CA HIS A 168 4.06 12.95 4.16
C HIS A 168 4.93 14.18 3.96
N HIS A 169 6.03 14.07 3.22
CA HIS A 169 6.93 15.21 2.96
C HIS A 169 6.31 16.27 2.05
N ALA A 170 5.28 15.93 1.27
CA ALA A 170 4.59 16.88 0.40
C ALA A 170 3.67 17.84 1.16
N CYS A 171 2.99 17.40 2.23
CA CYS A 171 2.00 18.23 2.95
C CYS A 171 1.95 18.07 4.47
N GLY A 172 2.79 17.21 5.06
CA GLY A 172 2.83 16.91 6.49
C GLY A 172 1.79 15.88 6.96
N GLY A 173 0.85 15.44 6.14
CA GLY A 173 -0.18 14.48 6.52
C GLY A 173 0.38 13.16 7.07
N ALA A 174 -0.36 12.48 7.94
CA ALA A 174 -0.04 11.14 8.38
C ALA A 174 -0.37 10.14 7.26
N ALA A 175 0.60 9.91 6.37
CA ALA A 175 0.49 9.00 5.24
C ALA A 175 0.95 7.59 5.61
N PHE A 176 0.21 6.56 5.22
CA PHE A 176 0.57 5.15 5.44
C PHE A 176 -0.09 4.23 4.41
N VAL A 177 0.36 2.97 4.38
CA VAL A 177 -0.26 1.90 3.57
C VAL A 177 -1.17 1.07 4.47
N HIS A 178 -2.37 0.75 3.97
CA HIS A 178 -3.18 -0.34 4.52
C HIS A 178 -3.14 -1.52 3.56
N GLU A 179 -2.69 -2.67 4.06
CA GLU A 179 -2.60 -3.94 3.35
C GLU A 179 -3.80 -4.81 3.74
N CYS A 180 -4.76 -4.94 2.82
CA CYS A 180 -5.95 -5.76 2.99
C CYS A 180 -5.68 -7.23 2.59
N PRO A 181 -6.20 -8.25 3.29
CA PRO A 181 -6.09 -9.63 2.84
C PRO A 181 -6.76 -9.81 1.48
N SER A 182 -5.97 -10.28 0.50
CA SER A 182 -6.44 -10.53 -0.88
C SER A 182 -7.32 -11.80 -0.99
N GLY A 183 -7.15 -12.75 -0.07
CA GLY A 183 -7.86 -14.04 -0.10
C GLY A 183 -7.26 -15.07 -1.06
N VAL A 184 -6.06 -14.82 -1.61
CA VAL A 184 -5.31 -15.81 -2.39
C VAL A 184 -5.10 -17.08 -1.55
N LYS A 185 -5.06 -18.24 -2.21
CA LYS A 185 -4.73 -19.50 -1.53
C LYS A 185 -3.40 -19.40 -0.77
N GLU A 186 -3.24 -20.27 0.23
CA GLU A 186 -2.08 -20.31 1.13
C GLU A 186 -1.94 -19.12 2.10
N GLY A 187 -2.73 -18.05 1.93
CA GLY A 187 -2.89 -17.00 2.93
C GLY A 187 -4.05 -17.24 3.89
N PRO A 188 -4.33 -16.26 4.76
CA PRO A 188 -5.51 -16.30 5.61
C PRO A 188 -6.78 -16.37 4.75
N PRO A 189 -7.64 -17.38 4.96
CA PRO A 189 -8.89 -17.45 4.23
C PRO A 189 -9.76 -16.27 4.64
N VAL A 190 -10.17 -15.48 3.66
CA VAL A 190 -11.16 -14.40 3.82
C VAL A 190 -12.21 -14.50 2.73
N THR A 191 -13.45 -14.17 3.07
CA THR A 191 -14.53 -14.06 2.08
C THR A 191 -14.63 -12.63 1.54
N HIS A 192 -15.37 -12.43 0.45
CA HIS A 192 -15.67 -11.10 -0.09
C HIS A 192 -16.34 -10.20 0.95
N GLU A 193 -17.26 -10.73 1.75
CA GLU A 193 -17.95 -9.98 2.81
C GLU A 193 -16.98 -9.55 3.91
N GLN A 194 -16.01 -10.41 4.26
CA GLN A 194 -14.98 -10.06 5.24
C GLN A 194 -14.04 -8.98 4.70
N ILE A 195 -13.63 -9.05 3.44
CA ILE A 195 -12.85 -8.00 2.78
C ILE A 195 -13.61 -6.68 2.81
N LEU A 196 -14.89 -6.69 2.41
CA LEU A 196 -15.73 -5.49 2.45
C LEU A 196 -15.85 -4.94 3.88
N ALA A 197 -16.07 -5.79 4.88
CA ALA A 197 -16.17 -5.37 6.27
C ALA A 197 -14.85 -4.77 6.81
N ILE A 198 -13.70 -5.34 6.42
CA ILE A 198 -12.37 -4.83 6.76
C ILE A 198 -12.18 -3.41 6.22
N GLU A 199 -12.52 -3.17 4.96
CA GLU A 199 -12.41 -1.85 4.31
C GLU A 199 -13.40 -0.84 4.89
N MET A 200 -14.66 -1.23 5.10
CA MET A 200 -15.65 -0.32 5.66
C MET A 200 -15.31 0.11 7.09
N LEU A 201 -14.81 -0.81 7.92
CA LEU A 201 -14.32 -0.48 9.26
C LEU A 201 -13.04 0.36 9.23
N LEU A 202 -12.17 0.19 8.23
CA LEU A 202 -11.01 1.07 8.01
C LEU A 202 -11.47 2.51 7.79
N TYR A 203 -12.39 2.74 6.85
CA TYR A 203 -12.90 4.09 6.56
C TYR A 203 -13.60 4.71 7.76
N GLU A 204 -14.48 3.95 8.42
CA GLU A 204 -15.23 4.45 9.58
C GLU A 204 -14.29 4.87 10.72
N GLU A 205 -13.32 4.01 11.06
CA GLU A 205 -12.36 4.31 12.12
C GLU A 205 -11.45 5.47 11.73
N LEU A 206 -11.02 5.55 10.47
CA LEU A 206 -10.17 6.65 9.98
C LEU A 206 -10.88 7.99 10.11
N PHE A 207 -12.14 8.08 9.68
CA PHE A 207 -12.90 9.33 9.78
C PHE A 207 -13.15 9.73 11.23
N GLN A 208 -13.50 8.78 12.10
CA GLN A 208 -13.66 9.04 13.53
C GLN A 208 -12.34 9.48 14.17
N PHE A 209 -11.23 8.82 13.81
CA PHE A 209 -9.90 9.13 14.32
C PHE A 209 -9.43 10.51 13.88
N ALA A 210 -9.62 10.86 12.60
CA ALA A 210 -9.20 12.14 12.04
C ALA A 210 -9.91 13.33 12.70
N VAL A 211 -11.21 13.22 12.97
CA VAL A 211 -11.96 14.25 13.70
C VAL A 211 -11.46 14.40 15.13
N GLN A 212 -11.12 13.30 15.79
CA GLN A 212 -10.65 13.31 17.19
C GLN A 212 -9.20 13.76 17.34
N ARG A 213 -8.37 13.54 16.32
CA ARG A 213 -6.92 13.73 16.33
C ARG A 213 -6.43 14.30 14.99
N PRO A 214 -6.82 15.54 14.65
CA PRO A 214 -6.33 16.18 13.44
C PRO A 214 -4.81 16.39 13.52
N VAL A 215 -4.13 16.28 12.37
CA VAL A 215 -2.68 16.45 12.25
C VAL A 215 -2.42 17.90 11.87
N ARG A 216 -2.39 18.78 12.88
CA ARG A 216 -2.14 20.22 12.67
C ARG A 216 -0.69 20.54 12.99
N TRP A 217 0.11 20.78 11.95
CA TRP A 217 1.42 21.38 12.10
C TRP A 217 1.23 22.89 12.34
N LEU A 218 1.84 23.42 13.41
CA LEU A 218 1.77 24.83 13.81
C LEU A 218 2.76 25.69 13.01
#